data_AF-A0A9N9HT37-F1
#
_entry.id   AF-A0A9N9HT37-F1
#
_cell.length_a   1.000
_cell.length_b   1.000
_cell.length_c   1.000
_cell.angle_alpha   90.00
_cell.angle_beta   90.00
_cell.angle_gamma   90.00
#
_symmetry.space_group_name_H-M   'P 1'
#
loop_
_entity.id
_entity.type
_entity.pdbx_description
1 polymer ?
#
loop_
_entity_poly.entity_id
_entity_poly.type
_entity_poly.pdbx_seq_one_letter_code
_entity_poly.pdbx_strand_id
1 'polypeptide(L)'
;FDDESIPVRWASWNIFQALKDENIKKVRLIAHSEEKDEYDEALLRKLEVYTFANISREFINPKGLIKCIEHYANEDDFIAKMGVLREICNPRFHGKVFINKNARGHLFNRYYSLNPDDYIFYKRPVECISECEKGENAEKPSFLNL
;
A
#
# COMPACT_ATOMS: atom_id res chain seq x y z
N PHE A 1 23.04 -13.76 -9.48
CA PHE A 1 21.94 -13.14 -8.71
C PHE A 1 21.82 -11.74 -9.27
N ASP A 2 20.71 -11.45 -9.94
CA ASP A 2 20.46 -10.12 -10.46
C ASP A 2 19.94 -9.30 -9.29
N ASP A 3 20.69 -8.28 -8.85
CA ASP A 3 20.32 -7.43 -7.70
C ASP A 3 19.04 -6.62 -7.96
N GLU A 4 18.51 -6.66 -9.19
CA GLU A 4 17.30 -5.93 -9.61
C GLU A 4 15.98 -6.66 -9.31
N SER A 5 16.00 -7.98 -9.04
CA SER A 5 14.78 -8.73 -8.73
C SER A 5 14.98 -9.64 -7.53
N ILE A 6 14.47 -9.22 -6.38
CA ILE A 6 14.34 -10.09 -5.22
C ILE A 6 13.20 -11.07 -5.51
N PRO A 7 13.41 -12.40 -5.45
CA PRO A 7 12.33 -13.35 -5.63
C PRO A 7 11.27 -13.13 -4.55
N VAL A 8 10.01 -13.03 -4.97
CA VAL A 8 8.76 -13.10 -4.19
C VAL A 8 8.91 -13.91 -2.90
N ARG A 9 9.25 -15.20 -3.03
CA ARG A 9 9.38 -16.12 -1.90
C ARG A 9 10.47 -15.72 -0.92
N TRP A 10 11.55 -15.11 -1.41
CA TRP A 10 12.64 -14.62 -0.57
C TRP A 10 12.20 -13.35 0.19
N ALA A 11 11.51 -12.43 -0.47
CA ALA A 11 10.96 -11.23 0.17
C ALA A 11 9.93 -11.63 1.25
N SER A 12 8.95 -12.47 0.90
CA SER A 12 7.96 -13.01 1.85
C SER A 12 8.64 -13.68 3.04
N TRP A 13 9.64 -14.53 2.81
CA TRP A 13 10.34 -15.21 3.90
C TRP A 13 10.99 -14.22 4.88
N ASN A 14 11.71 -13.21 4.39
CA ASN A 14 12.37 -12.22 5.24
C ASN A 14 11.36 -11.33 5.98
N ILE A 15 10.28 -10.93 5.30
CA ILE A 15 9.18 -10.19 5.94
C ILE A 15 8.59 -11.04 7.08
N PHE A 16 8.32 -12.32 6.86
CA PHE A 16 7.79 -13.20 7.90
C PHE A 16 8.77 -13.38 9.06
N GLN A 17 10.08 -13.47 8.82
CA GLN A 17 11.06 -13.51 9.91
C GLN A 17 11.02 -12.21 10.73
N ALA A 18 11.00 -11.05 10.06
CA ALA A 18 10.96 -9.76 10.74
C ALA A 18 9.67 -9.55 11.54
N LEU A 19 8.53 -10.03 11.02
CA LEU A 19 7.26 -9.97 11.73
C LEU A 19 7.28 -10.84 13.00
N LYS A 20 7.90 -12.02 12.94
CA LYS A 20 8.01 -12.96 14.08
C LYS A 20 8.94 -12.50 15.18
N ASP A 21 9.93 -11.65 14.89
CA ASP A 21 10.86 -11.13 15.89
C ASP A 21 10.15 -10.20 16.88
N GLU A 22 10.21 -10.53 18.17
CA GLU A 22 9.59 -9.77 19.26
C GLU A 22 10.25 -8.41 19.50
N ASN A 23 11.53 -8.26 19.12
CA ASN A 23 12.25 -6.99 19.21
C ASN A 23 11.83 -6.01 18.12
N ILE A 24 11.26 -6.52 17.01
CA ILE A 24 10.76 -5.72 15.91
C ILE A 24 9.31 -5.33 16.19
N LYS A 25 9.11 -4.02 16.41
CA LYS A 25 7.80 -3.43 16.71
C LYS A 25 6.97 -3.12 15.48
N LYS A 26 7.62 -2.93 14.32
CA LYS A 26 6.99 -2.46 13.09
C LYS A 26 7.76 -2.97 11.88
N VAL A 27 7.04 -3.44 10.87
CA VAL A 27 7.56 -3.82 9.55
C VAL A 27 6.80 -3.02 8.50
N ARG A 28 7.54 -2.32 7.63
CA ARG A 28 6.96 -1.55 6.53
C ARG A 28 7.24 -2.26 5.22
N LEU A 29 6.18 -2.68 4.54
CA LEU A 29 6.26 -3.23 3.19
C LEU A 29 6.03 -2.10 2.19
N ILE A 30 7.09 -1.79 1.43
CA ILE A 30 7.00 -0.93 0.25
C ILE A 30 7.01 -1.84 -0.96
N ALA A 31 5.87 -1.96 -1.63
CA ALA A 31 5.69 -2.89 -2.74
C ALA A 31 5.22 -2.18 -4.00
N HIS A 32 5.59 -2.77 -5.14
CA HIS A 32 5.15 -2.38 -6.47
C HIS A 32 4.71 -3.68 -7.15
N SER A 33 3.40 -3.82 -7.39
CA SER A 33 2.71 -5.05 -7.84
C SER A 33 2.50 -6.14 -6.76
N GLU A 34 1.41 -6.92 -6.92
CA GLU A 34 0.71 -7.75 -5.92
C GLU A 34 1.37 -9.09 -5.57
N GLU A 35 1.30 -9.49 -4.29
CA GLU A 35 1.56 -10.86 -3.83
C GLU A 35 0.51 -11.32 -2.81
N LYS A 36 0.12 -12.59 -2.87
CA LYS A 36 -0.92 -13.18 -2.01
C LYS A 36 -0.39 -14.45 -1.35
N ASP A 37 0.04 -14.33 -0.10
CA ASP A 37 0.57 -15.44 0.71
C ASP A 37 -0.29 -15.71 1.96
N GLU A 38 -0.17 -16.93 2.50
CA GLU A 38 -0.78 -17.35 3.76
C GLU A 38 0.00 -16.76 4.96
N TYR A 39 -0.68 -16.19 5.95
CA TYR A 39 -0.06 -15.46 7.06
C TYR A 39 -0.72 -15.75 8.41
N ASP A 40 0.06 -15.56 9.48
CA ASP A 40 -0.43 -15.58 10.86
C ASP A 40 -1.04 -14.20 11.21
N GLU A 41 -2.31 -14.20 11.64
CA GLU A 41 -3.08 -13.01 11.98
C GLU A 41 -2.43 -12.14 13.06
N ALA A 42 -1.71 -12.74 14.02
CA ALA A 42 -1.04 -11.98 15.08
C ALA A 42 0.08 -11.09 14.53
N LEU A 43 0.72 -11.51 13.44
CA LEU A 43 1.84 -10.82 12.82
C LEU A 43 1.40 -9.57 12.05
N LEU A 44 0.20 -9.58 11.47
CA LEU A 44 -0.30 -8.48 10.65
C LEU A 44 -0.45 -7.15 11.41
N ARG A 45 -0.57 -7.20 12.74
CA ARG A 45 -0.66 -5.99 13.57
C ARG A 45 0.61 -5.13 13.56
N LYS A 46 1.75 -5.72 13.19
CA LYS A 46 3.04 -5.02 13.03
C LYS A 46 3.25 -4.47 11.62
N LEU A 47 2.40 -4.87 10.67
CA LEU A 47 2.56 -4.56 9.24
C LEU A 47 1.95 -3.20 8.90
N GLU A 48 2.72 -2.41 8.16
CA GLU A 48 2.26 -1.25 7.41
C GLU A 48 2.55 -1.50 5.93
N VAL A 49 1.59 -1.22 5.05
CA VAL A 49 1.72 -1.48 3.62
C VAL A 49 1.61 -0.18 2.83
N TYR A 50 2.61 0.08 2.00
CA TYR A 50 2.67 1.21 1.11
C TYR A 50 2.87 0.68 -0.32
N THR A 51 1.93 0.98 -1.20
CA THR A 51 2.00 0.51 -2.60
C THR A 51 2.06 1.67 -3.57
N PHE A 52 2.82 1.49 -4.65
CA PHE A 52 2.93 2.45 -5.73
C PHE A 52 2.44 1.80 -7.02
N ALA A 53 1.57 2.50 -7.75
CA ALA A 53 0.98 1.99 -9.00
C ALA A 53 0.29 0.62 -8.84
N ASN A 54 -0.44 0.41 -7.75
CA ASN A 54 -1.05 -0.89 -7.48
C ASN A 54 -2.04 -1.27 -8.60
N ILE A 55 -1.81 -2.41 -9.28
CA ILE A 55 -2.65 -2.93 -10.38
C ILE A 55 -3.77 -3.86 -9.89
N SER A 56 -3.77 -4.23 -8.60
CA SER A 56 -4.71 -5.20 -8.03
C SER A 56 -6.16 -4.76 -8.21
N ARG A 57 -7.04 -5.75 -8.42
CA ARG A 57 -8.50 -5.54 -8.43
C ARG A 57 -9.10 -5.48 -7.03
N GLU A 58 -8.45 -6.14 -6.09
CA GLU A 58 -8.89 -6.22 -4.70
C GLU A 58 -7.66 -6.09 -3.79
N PHE A 59 -7.83 -5.48 -2.63
CA PHE A 59 -6.80 -5.38 -1.61
C PHE A 59 -7.47 -5.52 -0.25
N ILE A 60 -7.56 -6.73 0.29
CA ILE A 60 -8.40 -7.01 1.45
C ILE A 60 -7.54 -6.98 2.71
N ASN A 61 -7.83 -6.06 3.62
CA ASN A 61 -7.33 -6.07 4.99
C ASN A 61 -8.04 -7.16 5.82
N PRO A 62 -7.41 -8.30 6.12
CA PRO A 62 -8.05 -9.40 6.84
C PRO A 62 -8.37 -8.97 8.27
N LYS A 63 -9.66 -9.00 8.63
CA LYS A 63 -10.17 -8.62 9.96
C LYS A 63 -9.71 -7.23 10.44
N GLY A 64 -9.29 -6.34 9.53
CA GLY A 64 -8.76 -5.02 9.88
C GLY A 64 -7.44 -5.06 10.66
N LEU A 65 -6.66 -6.14 10.56
CA LEU A 65 -5.46 -6.34 11.39
C LEU A 65 -4.27 -5.47 10.96
N ILE A 66 -4.17 -5.12 9.68
CA ILE A 66 -3.14 -4.23 9.16
C ILE A 66 -3.56 -2.80 9.50
N LYS A 67 -2.74 -2.10 10.29
CA LYS A 67 -3.09 -0.75 10.79
C LYS A 67 -2.99 0.33 9.73
N CYS A 68 -2.01 0.21 8.84
CA CYS A 68 -1.74 1.20 7.81
C CYS A 68 -1.67 0.52 6.45
N ILE A 69 -2.55 0.94 5.54
CA ILE A 69 -2.51 0.57 4.13
C ILE A 69 -2.67 1.86 3.34
N GLU A 70 -1.67 2.19 2.53
CA GLU A 70 -1.66 3.38 1.69
C GLU A 70 -1.28 3.01 0.25
N HIS A 71 -2.02 3.58 -0.69
CA HIS A 71 -1.80 3.39 -2.12
C HIS A 71 -1.50 4.74 -2.77
N TYR A 72 -0.40 4.80 -3.50
CA TYR A 72 0.10 5.99 -4.18
C TYR A 72 -0.07 5.84 -5.69
N ALA A 73 -0.71 6.83 -6.29
CA ALA A 73 -1.02 6.85 -7.70
C ALA A 73 -0.55 8.17 -8.33
N ASN A 74 0.23 8.07 -9.40
CA ASN A 74 0.37 9.16 -10.34
C ASN A 74 -0.89 9.17 -11.21
N GLU A 75 -1.57 10.32 -11.31
CA GLU A 75 -2.85 10.43 -12.00
C GLU A 75 -2.82 9.93 -13.45
N ASP A 76 -1.69 10.14 -14.14
CA ASP A 76 -1.46 9.75 -15.53
C ASP A 76 -0.59 8.49 -15.71
N ASP A 77 -0.31 7.73 -14.65
CA ASP A 77 0.27 6.40 -14.81
C ASP A 77 -0.78 5.40 -15.34
N PHE A 78 -0.46 4.75 -16.46
CA PHE A 78 -1.31 3.74 -17.09
C PHE A 78 -1.62 2.57 -16.15
N ILE A 79 -0.65 2.13 -15.35
CA ILE A 79 -0.86 1.01 -14.42
C ILE A 79 -1.74 1.44 -13.25
N ALA A 80 -1.49 2.63 -12.68
CA ALA A 80 -2.36 3.20 -11.65
C ALA A 80 -3.81 3.39 -12.15
N LYS A 81 -3.99 3.83 -13.40
CA LYS A 81 -5.31 3.93 -14.07
C LYS A 81 -6.00 2.58 -14.24
N MET A 82 -5.25 1.51 -14.48
CA MET A 82 -5.81 0.16 -14.63
C MET A 82 -6.13 -0.52 -13.29
N GLY A 83 -5.45 -0.13 -12.21
CA GLY A 83 -5.64 -0.68 -10.86
C GLY A 83 -6.24 0.31 -9.89
N VAL A 84 -5.44 0.80 -8.93
CA VAL A 84 -5.88 1.60 -7.77
C VAL A 84 -6.85 2.73 -8.12
N LEU A 85 -6.64 3.47 -9.22
CA LEU A 85 -7.55 4.56 -9.61
C LEU A 85 -8.88 4.05 -10.14
N ARG A 86 -8.89 2.89 -10.81
CA ARG A 86 -10.12 2.21 -11.26
C ARG A 86 -10.87 1.56 -10.11
N GLU A 87 -10.14 1.00 -9.15
CA GLU A 87 -10.68 0.22 -8.03
C GLU A 87 -10.97 1.06 -6.79
N ILE A 88 -10.81 2.39 -6.87
CA ILE A 88 -10.95 3.30 -5.73
C ILE A 88 -12.34 3.25 -5.07
N CYS A 89 -13.38 2.91 -5.84
CA CYS A 89 -14.75 2.74 -5.33
C CYS A 89 -15.10 1.26 -5.04
N ASN A 90 -14.16 0.33 -5.19
CA ASN A 90 -14.39 -1.09 -4.92
C ASN A 90 -14.35 -1.35 -3.41
N PRO A 91 -15.44 -1.87 -2.79
CA PRO A 91 -15.47 -2.12 -1.35
C PRO A 91 -14.47 -3.19 -0.89
N ARG A 92 -13.92 -4.00 -1.81
CA ARG A 92 -12.89 -5.02 -1.52
C ARG A 92 -11.47 -4.48 -1.73
N PHE A 93 -11.33 -3.20 -2.03
CA PHE A 93 -10.05 -2.50 -2.12
C PHE A 93 -9.93 -1.60 -0.90
N HIS A 94 -9.29 -2.11 0.16
CA HIS A 94 -9.09 -1.45 1.43
C HIS A 94 -7.78 -0.66 1.43
N GLY A 95 -7.77 0.49 2.09
CA GLY A 95 -6.60 1.35 2.22
C GLY A 95 -6.87 2.78 1.78
N LYS A 96 -6.03 3.70 2.26
CA LYS A 96 -6.08 5.10 1.87
C LYS A 96 -5.46 5.25 0.48
N VAL A 97 -6.04 6.11 -0.35
CA VAL A 97 -5.52 6.39 -1.69
C VAL A 97 -5.05 7.84 -1.76
N PHE A 98 -3.80 8.01 -2.21
CA PHE A 98 -3.10 9.28 -2.35
C PHE A 98 -2.74 9.47 -3.83
N ILE A 99 -3.19 10.59 -4.41
CA ILE A 99 -3.07 10.87 -5.84
C ILE A 99 -2.15 12.06 -6.05
N ASN A 100 -1.07 11.87 -6.79
CA ASN A 100 -0.24 12.94 -7.32
C ASN A 100 -0.83 13.46 -8.63
N LYS A 101 -1.38 14.67 -8.60
CA LYS A 101 -2.13 15.26 -9.71
C LYS A 101 -1.20 15.74 -10.82
N ASN A 102 -1.60 15.53 -12.07
CA ASN A 102 -0.79 15.84 -13.26
C ASN A 102 0.58 15.13 -13.31
N ALA A 103 0.80 14.12 -12.47
CA ALA A 103 2.01 13.31 -12.49
C ALA A 103 1.82 12.06 -13.36
N ARG A 104 2.91 11.62 -13.98
CA ARG A 104 2.95 10.47 -14.90
C ARG A 104 4.13 9.58 -14.60
N GLY A 105 4.08 8.37 -15.14
CA GLY A 105 5.19 7.41 -15.06
C GLY A 105 5.03 6.46 -13.89
N HIS A 106 5.57 5.27 -14.10
CA HIS A 106 5.22 4.07 -13.35
C HIS A 106 6.30 3.59 -12.38
N LEU A 107 7.58 3.78 -12.75
CA LEU A 107 8.71 3.34 -11.96
C LEU A 107 8.82 4.16 -10.67
N PHE A 108 8.71 3.48 -9.53
CA PHE A 108 8.77 4.08 -8.19
C PHE A 108 9.99 5.01 -8.03
N ASN A 109 11.21 4.49 -8.23
CA ASN A 109 12.45 5.23 -8.03
C ASN A 109 12.70 6.39 -9.01
N ARG A 110 11.83 6.61 -10.00
CA ARG A 110 12.05 7.61 -11.06
C ARG A 110 10.93 8.64 -11.17
N TYR A 111 9.68 8.22 -10.95
CA TYR A 111 8.51 9.03 -11.27
C TYR A 111 7.62 9.30 -10.06
N TYR A 112 7.74 8.53 -8.99
CA TYR A 112 6.97 8.77 -7.79
C TYR A 112 7.70 9.74 -6.89
N SER A 113 6.95 10.75 -6.43
CA SER A 113 7.50 11.74 -5.52
C SER A 113 7.69 11.16 -4.14
N LEU A 114 8.80 11.54 -3.50
CA LEU A 114 9.08 11.33 -2.09
C LEU A 114 8.75 12.58 -1.26
N ASN A 115 7.91 13.48 -1.76
CA ASN A 115 7.36 14.61 -1.01
C ASN A 115 5.90 14.32 -0.65
N PRO A 116 5.48 14.33 0.64
CA PRO A 116 4.09 14.05 1.01
C PRO A 116 3.12 15.07 0.43
N ASP A 117 3.55 16.32 0.32
CA ASP A 117 2.68 17.43 -0.08
C ASP A 117 2.33 17.40 -1.59
N ASP A 118 3.00 16.55 -2.38
CA ASP A 118 2.66 16.33 -3.78
C ASP A 118 1.41 15.46 -3.95
N TYR A 119 0.96 14.81 -2.88
CA TYR A 119 -0.17 13.89 -2.94
C TYR A 119 -1.41 14.46 -2.26
N ILE A 120 -2.55 14.28 -2.92
CA ILE A 120 -3.86 14.62 -2.39
C ILE A 120 -4.55 13.33 -1.93
N PHE A 121 -5.06 13.34 -0.70
CA PHE A 121 -5.89 12.26 -0.18
C PHE A 121 -7.23 12.20 -0.94
N TYR A 122 -7.54 11.04 -1.51
CA TYR A 122 -8.83 10.81 -2.14
C TYR A 122 -9.86 10.35 -1.12
N LYS A 123 -10.81 11.23 -0.80
CA LYS A 123 -11.92 10.90 0.10
C LYS A 123 -12.95 10.03 -0.64
N ARG A 124 -13.01 8.75 -0.25
CA ARG A 124 -13.94 7.78 -0.82
C ARG A 124 -15.39 8.05 -0.38
N PRO A 125 -16.39 7.73 -1.21
CA PRO A 125 -17.79 7.70 -0.78
C PRO A 125 -17.98 6.74 0.41
N VAL A 126 -18.87 7.06 1.34
CA VAL A 126 -19.09 6.27 2.58
C VAL A 126 -19.43 4.80 2.29
N GLU A 127 -20.11 4.56 1.17
CA GLU A 127 -20.49 3.24 0.66
C GLU A 127 -19.28 2.35 0.30
N CYS A 128 -18.12 2.95 0.07
CA CYS A 128 -16.88 2.27 -0.31
C CYS A 128 -15.88 2.19 0.84
N ILE A 129 -16.17 2.81 1.99
CA ILE A 129 -15.29 2.83 3.16
C ILE A 129 -15.44 1.51 3.92
N SER A 130 -14.36 0.75 4.01
CA SER A 130 -14.32 -0.47 4.81
C SER A 130 -14.36 -0.15 6.32
N GLU A 131 -14.86 -1.05 7.16
CA GLU A 131 -14.95 -0.80 8.61
C GLU A 131 -13.60 -0.51 9.27
N CYS A 132 -12.49 -0.99 8.69
CA CYS A 132 -11.14 -0.72 9.16
C CYS A 132 -10.62 0.69 8.80
N GLU A 133 -11.31 1.43 7.93
CA GLU A 133 -10.96 2.82 7.55
C GLU A 133 -11.69 3.88 8.40
N LYS A 134 -12.57 3.47 9.34
CA LYS A 134 -13.43 4.36 10.14
C LYS A 134 -12.72 5.09 11.29
N GLY A 135 -11.41 4.93 11.44
CA GLY A 135 -10.63 5.64 12.45
C GLY A 135 -9.20 5.85 12.01
N GLU A 136 -8.85 7.08 11.67
CA GLU A 136 -7.56 7.75 11.92
C GLU A 136 -7.48 9.05 11.10
N ASN A 137 -7.37 10.18 11.81
CA ASN A 137 -7.07 11.51 11.27
C ASN A 137 -5.68 11.55 10.63
N ALA A 138 -5.55 11.01 9.42
CA ALA A 138 -4.34 11.13 8.61
C ALA A 138 -4.75 11.26 7.14
N GLU A 139 -5.10 12.50 6.78
CA GLU A 139 -5.29 12.97 5.40
C GLU A 139 -3.95 13.29 4.71
N LYS A 140 -2.82 12.97 5.37
CA LYS A 140 -1.47 13.14 4.83
C LYS A 140 -0.76 11.80 4.66
N PRO A 141 0.04 11.63 3.60
CA PRO A 141 0.91 10.46 3.42
C PRO A 141 1.79 10.20 4.66
N SER A 142 1.88 8.95 5.10
CA SER A 142 2.71 8.58 6.26
C SER A 142 4.03 7.90 5.88
N PHE A 143 4.22 7.55 4.61
CA PHE A 143 5.37 6.79 4.12
C PHE A 143 6.72 7.49 4.28
N LEU A 144 6.75 8.78 4.62
CA LEU A 144 7.96 9.60 4.77
C LEU A 144 8.27 10.02 6.21
N ASN A 145 7.47 9.58 7.19
CA ASN A 145 7.90 9.56 8.59
C ASN A 145 8.91 8.41 8.85
N LEU A 146 9.82 8.20 7.89
CA LEU A 146 10.90 7.22 7.90
C LEU A 146 12.07 7.75 8.73
#